data_AF-A0A356KZS3-F1
#
_entry.id   AF-A0A356KZS3-F1
#
_cell.length_a   1.000
_cell.length_b   1.000
_cell.length_c   1.000
_cell.angle_alpha   90.00
_cell.angle_beta   90.00
_cell.angle_gamma   90.00
#
_symmetry.space_group_name_H-M   'P 1'
#
loop_
_entity.id
_entity.type
_entity.pdbx_description
1 polymer ?
#
loop_
_entity_poly.entity_id
_entity_poly.type
_entity_poly.pdbx_seq_one_letter_code
_entity_poly.pdbx_strand_id
1 'polypeptide(L)'
;MPYSIAIDGPAGAGKSTIAKAVARELGYIYIDTGAMYRAVGLFCLENAIPLEDAEAVSKIMHDIDIAISYNEDGAQQVLLNGSNVSSQIRTQ
;
A
#
# COMPACT_ATOMS: atom_id res chain seq x y z
N MET A 1 -9.08 23.81 -6.56
CA MET A 1 -8.41 22.95 -5.57
C MET A 1 -8.59 21.51 -6.01
N PRO A 2 -7.55 20.67 -6.00
CA PRO A 2 -7.75 19.23 -6.17
C PRO A 2 -8.56 18.72 -4.97
N TYR A 3 -9.53 17.84 -5.23
CA TYR A 3 -10.31 17.18 -4.18
C TYR A 3 -9.60 15.90 -3.77
N SER A 4 -9.85 15.42 -2.55
CA SER A 4 -9.47 14.06 -2.13
C SER A 4 -10.73 13.22 -2.00
N ILE A 5 -10.71 12.00 -2.50
CA ILE A 5 -11.87 11.09 -2.50
C ILE A 5 -11.51 9.87 -1.65
N ALA A 6 -12.25 9.65 -0.57
CA ALA A 6 -12.17 8.43 0.24
C ALA A 6 -13.28 7.44 -0.16
N ILE A 7 -12.95 6.15 -0.24
CA ILE A 7 -13.88 5.07 -0.62
C ILE A 7 -13.75 3.92 0.39
N ASP A 8 -14.71 3.83 1.30
CA ASP A 8 -14.72 2.87 2.41
C ASP A 8 -15.86 1.84 2.31
N GLY A 9 -15.73 0.75 3.07
CA GLY A 9 -16.68 -0.37 3.06
C GLY A 9 -16.02 -1.73 3.37
N PRO A 10 -16.78 -2.82 3.48
CA PRO A 10 -16.27 -4.13 3.91
C PRO A 10 -15.33 -4.78 2.88
N ALA A 11 -14.53 -5.75 3.32
CA ALA A 11 -13.70 -6.57 2.43
C ALA A 11 -14.58 -7.25 1.36
N GLY A 12 -14.07 -7.36 0.12
CA GLY A 12 -14.82 -7.95 -0.99
C GLY A 12 -15.86 -7.04 -1.67
N ALA A 13 -16.13 -5.84 -1.16
CA ALA A 13 -17.12 -4.91 -1.74
C ALA A 13 -16.70 -4.23 -3.06
N GLY A 14 -15.56 -4.61 -3.66
CA GLY A 14 -15.09 -4.01 -4.92
C GLY A 14 -14.46 -2.61 -4.82
N LYS A 15 -14.19 -2.11 -3.60
CA LYS A 15 -13.66 -0.75 -3.36
C LYS A 15 -12.43 -0.41 -4.19
N SER A 16 -11.41 -1.26 -4.18
CA SER A 16 -10.17 -1.04 -4.93
C SER A 16 -10.40 -1.04 -6.44
N THR A 17 -11.37 -1.83 -6.94
CA THR A 17 -11.74 -1.82 -8.37
C THR A 17 -12.38 -0.50 -8.76
N ILE A 18 -13.36 -0.03 -7.96
CA ILE A 18 -14.05 1.24 -8.20
C ILE A 18 -13.09 2.43 -8.04
N ALA A 19 -12.27 2.44 -7.00
CA ALA A 19 -11.30 3.49 -6.74
C ALA A 19 -10.30 3.65 -7.90
N LYS A 20 -9.80 2.54 -8.45
CA LYS A 20 -8.93 2.56 -9.64
C LYS A 20 -9.65 3.10 -10.87
N ALA A 21 -10.90 2.72 -11.09
CA ALA A 21 -11.68 3.18 -12.23
C ALA A 21 -11.95 4.70 -12.14
N VAL A 22 -12.40 5.17 -10.98
CA VAL A 22 -12.64 6.60 -10.72
C VAL A 22 -11.35 7.40 -10.84
N ALA A 23 -10.24 6.90 -10.29
CA ALA A 23 -8.95 7.57 -10.39
C ALA A 23 -8.49 7.71 -11.83
N ARG A 24 -8.63 6.66 -12.65
CA ARG A 24 -8.32 6.70 -14.08
C ARG A 24 -9.19 7.72 -14.83
N GLU A 25 -10.49 7.71 -14.60
CA GLU A 25 -11.44 8.59 -15.30
C GLU A 25 -11.20 10.07 -14.97
N LEU A 26 -10.86 10.37 -13.71
CA LEU A 26 -10.66 11.74 -13.24
C LEU A 26 -9.21 12.23 -13.37
N GLY A 27 -8.25 11.36 -13.73
CA GLY A 27 -6.82 11.68 -13.75
C GLY A 27 -6.20 11.83 -12.36
N TYR A 28 -6.69 11.08 -11.37
CA TYR A 28 -6.23 11.11 -9.99
C TYR A 28 -5.23 9.99 -9.71
N ILE A 29 -4.36 10.21 -8.71
CA ILE A 29 -3.54 9.15 -8.16
C ILE A 29 -4.41 8.27 -7.26
N TYR A 30 -4.41 6.96 -7.52
CA TYR A 30 -5.03 5.98 -6.63
C TYR A 30 -4.03 5.59 -5.53
N ILE A 31 -4.47 5.69 -4.26
CA ILE A 31 -3.67 5.33 -3.10
C ILE A 31 -4.27 4.06 -2.47
N ASP A 32 -3.50 2.97 -2.46
CA ASP A 32 -3.87 1.70 -1.82
C ASP A 32 -3.27 1.64 -0.40
N THR A 33 -3.97 2.22 0.56
CA THR A 33 -3.53 2.22 1.97
C THR A 33 -3.34 0.81 2.51
N GLY A 34 -4.18 -0.14 2.09
CA GLY A 34 -4.05 -1.55 2.48
C GLY A 34 -2.73 -2.16 2.01
N ALA A 35 -2.23 -1.78 0.84
CA ALA A 35 -0.93 -2.23 0.37
C ALA A 35 0.23 -1.62 1.18
N MET A 36 0.10 -0.38 1.65
CA MET A 36 1.08 0.25 2.56
C MET A 36 1.18 -0.51 3.88
N TYR A 37 0.04 -0.81 4.53
CA TYR A 37 0.04 -1.60 5.77
C TYR A 37 0.65 -3.00 5.58
N ARG A 38 0.37 -3.66 4.44
CA ARG A 38 0.98 -4.96 4.15
C ARG A 38 2.48 -4.88 3.88
N ALA A 39 2.98 -3.78 3.30
CA ALA A 39 4.41 -3.55 3.14
C ALA A 39 5.11 -3.39 4.50
N VAL A 40 4.50 -2.68 5.46
CA VAL A 40 4.99 -2.63 6.85
C VAL A 40 5.01 -4.04 7.47
N GLY A 41 3.92 -4.80 7.31
CA GLY A 41 3.87 -6.19 7.80
C GLY A 41 4.96 -7.07 7.22
N LEU A 42 5.23 -6.95 5.91
CA LEU A 42 6.32 -7.65 5.25
C LEU A 42 7.69 -7.25 5.82
N PHE A 43 7.94 -5.95 6.00
CA PHE A 43 9.18 -5.47 6.61
C PHE A 43 9.41 -6.07 7.99
N CYS A 44 8.37 -6.09 8.84
CA CYS A 44 8.46 -6.69 10.16
C CYS A 44 8.77 -8.19 10.10
N LEU A 45 8.12 -8.92 9.19
CA LEU A 45 8.36 -10.36 9.00
C LEU A 45 9.80 -10.64 8.54
N GLU A 46 10.32 -9.86 7.58
CA GLU A 46 11.69 -10.02 7.05
C GLU A 46 12.77 -9.68 8.08
N ASN A 47 12.46 -8.80 9.05
CA ASN A 47 13.39 -8.36 10.09
C ASN A 47 13.13 -9.01 11.46
N ALA A 48 12.26 -10.04 11.52
CA ALA A 48 11.88 -10.73 12.75
C ALA A 48 11.38 -9.79 13.89
N ILE A 49 10.64 -8.75 13.50
CA ILE A 49 10.04 -7.79 14.43
C ILE A 49 8.65 -8.31 14.84
N PRO A 50 8.36 -8.48 16.15
CA PRO A 50 7.05 -8.95 16.60
C PRO A 50 5.95 -7.95 16.23
N LEU A 51 4.92 -8.40 15.51
CA LEU A 51 3.80 -7.55 15.08
C LEU A 51 2.89 -7.16 16.25
N GLU A 52 2.88 -7.98 17.30
CA GLU A 52 2.16 -7.75 18.55
C GLU A 52 2.84 -6.72 19.47
N ASP A 53 4.11 -6.38 19.22
CA ASP A 53 4.84 -5.34 19.97
C ASP A 53 4.71 -4.00 19.24
N ALA A 54 3.70 -3.23 19.64
CA ALA A 54 3.44 -1.91 19.08
C ALA A 54 4.62 -0.94 19.25
N GLU A 55 5.43 -1.07 20.31
CA GLU A 55 6.57 -0.19 20.54
C GLU A 55 7.72 -0.55 19.60
N ALA A 56 7.99 -1.85 19.41
CA ALA A 56 8.96 -2.33 18.43
C ALA A 56 8.60 -1.91 17.00
N VAL A 57 7.34 -2.09 16.60
CA VAL A 57 6.85 -1.64 15.28
C VAL A 57 6.88 -0.12 15.15
N SER A 58 6.66 0.65 16.22
CA SER A 58 6.76 2.11 16.14
C SER A 58 8.20 2.58 15.94
N LYS A 59 9.19 1.93 16.55
CA LYS A 59 10.61 2.34 16.48
C LYS A 59 11.19 2.25 15.07
N ILE A 60 10.78 1.23 14.33
CA ILE A 60 11.27 0.94 12.97
C ILE A 60 10.57 1.77 11.89
N MET A 61 9.53 2.54 12.22
CA MET A 61 8.85 3.40 11.23
C MET A 61 9.79 4.42 10.58
N HIS A 62 10.88 4.81 11.26
CA HIS A 62 11.89 5.71 10.70
C HIS A 62 12.77 5.05 9.63
N ASP A 63 12.80 3.71 9.59
CA ASP A 63 13.65 2.91 8.68
C ASP A 63 12.86 2.37 7.47
N ILE A 64 11.57 2.70 7.38
CA ILE A 64 10.68 2.27 6.31
C ILE A 64 10.40 3.42 5.35
N ASP A 65 10.78 3.23 4.10
CA ASP A 65 10.34 4.02 2.96
C ASP A 65 9.35 3.21 2.11
N ILE A 66 8.13 3.73 1.96
CA ILE A 66 7.10 3.12 1.10
C ILE A 66 6.76 4.11 -0.02
N ALA A 67 7.05 3.71 -1.25
CA ALA A 67 6.70 4.47 -2.44
C ALA A 67 5.64 3.72 -3.27
N ILE A 68 4.71 4.50 -3.84
CA ILE A 68 3.76 4.03 -4.85
C ILE A 68 4.24 4.55 -6.20
N SER A 69 4.44 3.65 -7.17
CA SER A 69 4.77 4.01 -8.54
C SER A 69 3.86 3.28 -9.53
N TYR A 70 3.99 3.61 -10.82
CA TYR A 70 3.30 2.92 -11.90
C TYR A 70 4.35 2.44 -12.91
N ASN A 71 4.21 1.21 -13.42
CA ASN A 71 5.04 0.72 -14.51
C ASN A 71 4.55 1.26 -15.88
N GLU A 72 5.25 0.88 -16.95
CA GLU A 72 4.91 1.29 -18.33
C GLU A 72 3.50 0.88 -18.76
N ASP A 73 2.98 -0.24 -18.23
CA ASP A 73 1.61 -0.73 -18.49
C ASP A 73 0.54 -0.01 -17.64
N GLY A 74 0.94 0.96 -16.79
CA GLY A 74 0.05 1.65 -15.86
C GLY A 74 -0.40 0.81 -14.67
N ALA A 75 0.25 -0.34 -14.42
CA ALA A 75 0.03 -1.15 -13.23
C ALA A 75 0.77 -0.53 -12.02
N GLN A 76 0.03 -0.36 -10.93
CA GLN A 76 0.59 0.19 -9.70
C GLN A 76 1.57 -0.79 -9.05
N GLN A 77 2.72 -0.27 -8.65
CA GLN A 77 3.76 -0.94 -7.89
C GLN A 77 3.89 -0.32 -6.49
N VAL A 78 4.22 -1.17 -5.53
CA VAL A 78 4.59 -0.77 -4.17
C VAL A 78 6.06 -1.10 -3.98
N LEU A 79 6.84 -0.09 -3.64
CA LEU A 79 8.24 -0.24 -3.30
C LEU A 79 8.39 -0.12 -1.78
N LEU A 80 9.14 -1.04 -1.19
CA LEU A 80 9.58 -1.02 0.19
C LEU A 80 11.11 -0.86 0.17
N ASN A 81 11.62 0.25 0.69
CA ASN A 81 13.04 0.58 0.69
C ASN A 81 13.67 0.45 -0.71
N GLY A 82 12.96 0.95 -1.72
CA GLY A 82 13.36 0.88 -3.14
C GLY A 82 13.16 -0.48 -3.83
N SER A 83 12.74 -1.52 -3.12
CA SER A 83 12.49 -2.86 -3.67
C SER A 83 11.01 -3.07 -3.98
N ASN A 84 10.68 -3.57 -5.17
CA ASN A 84 9.29 -3.82 -5.56
C ASN A 84 8.73 -5.06 -4.86
N VAL A 85 7.81 -4.84 -3.90
CA VAL A 85 7.18 -5.89 -3.08
C VAL A 85 5.74 -6.19 -3.49
N SER A 86 5.29 -5.68 -4.64
CA SER A 86 3.88 -5.70 -5.09
C SER A 86 3.25 -7.10 -5.10
N SER A 87 4.02 -8.13 -5.43
CA SER A 87 3.58 -9.53 -5.43
C SER A 87 3.57 -10.13 -4.03
N GLN A 88 4.64 -9.91 -3.25
CA GLN A 88 4.80 -10.43 -1.89
C GLN A 88 3.69 -9.98 -0.95
N ILE A 89 3.24 -8.72 -1.06
CA ILE A 89 2.17 -8.18 -0.21
C ILE A 89 0.75 -8.63 -0.63
N ARG A 90 0.63 -9.58 -1.59
CA ARG A 90 -0.64 -10.11 -2.10
C ARG A 90 -0.75 -11.62 -2.05
N THR A 91 0.30 -12.33 -1.63
CA THR A 91 0.25 -13.78 -1.41
C THR A 91 -0.53 -14.08 -0.12
N GLN A 92 -1.68 -14.72 -0.26
CA GLN A 92 -2.40 -15.43 0.79
C GLN A 92 -2.34 -16.92 0.49
#